data_AF-A0ABD3RTF1-F1
#
_entry.id   AF-A0ABD3RTF1-F1
#
_cell.length_a   1.000
_cell.length_b   1.000
_cell.length_c   1.000
_cell.angle_alpha   90.00
_cell.angle_beta   90.00
_cell.angle_gamma   90.00
#
_symmetry.space_group_name_H-M   'P 1'
#
loop_
_entity.id
_entity.type
_entity.pdbx_description
1 polymer ?
#
loop_
_entity_poly.entity_id
_entity_poly.type
_entity_poly.pdbx_seq_one_letter_code
_entity_poly.pdbx_strand_id
1 'polypeptide(L)'
;MTSEPNPRTSSSSSSSSSIFLRRRVPHVLALAASCRVVLLVMYVAIIDAPRSARHCPLDLDGILHVWGDDEGGCYWSSSYAEAREKFVALGNLLKEQGLRRRRRQQSTGGIVVDVSSLSYDVFAMPNEDYPTYLASLKSNDGNSPEVIRPGSDTIDAILLTLRMPDDDDDDGGGVAETNCAAADDSDDSIAGLGHGRGLKRNVNVIHSSGTHGVEGYLGSAVQIRFLRELLLRNNNDCVDDDDVRPSPPSSISQASSPSSAFPPTEKVRKVLLIHSVNPYGMRHHRRTNENNVDLNRNVLDSTTWIELRRRDPNEFHYVDMDASLNPSLGMGEKFSWADAARDGGYDGDLSELMRRDYEMAREEANSIHDDVVGDNAHRRHPTQLIDEPTSATDAIWAWITEMEAVLRIIGSISQQVIALGYTNAKRGLVTGQYHRPSGLSYGGGAHNSNRWENSIFAVRHAIMELAGYRFDSPADSDDDCGRPVVWVDVHTGLGRYGRYSLLTKNGDELGGGGRQPHAWMSEFMSLLERNGMGYGRSGDTGVSSGYDRTMGFINDEILCPSPRCMGVTQEFGTRPGIGVAVALIMENMGHHSSASGRRSYADYLTWAFYPQRNSWRRKTLRGGIEMLHAILNF
;
A
#
# COMPACT_ATOMS: atom_id res chain seq x y z
N MET A 1 -2.16 80.31 65.18
CA MET A 1 -3.52 80.67 65.62
C MET A 1 -4.44 80.30 64.48
N THR A 2 -5.35 79.35 64.49
CA THR A 2 -6.10 78.48 65.43
C THR A 2 -6.88 77.55 64.48
N SER A 3 -7.28 76.30 64.70
CA SER A 3 -7.28 75.32 65.77
C SER A 3 -7.86 74.05 65.12
N GLU A 4 -7.25 72.90 65.39
CA GLU A 4 -7.63 71.53 65.00
C GLU A 4 -9.00 71.08 65.60
N PRO A 5 -9.65 69.95 65.20
CA PRO A 5 -9.06 68.60 65.31
C PRO A 5 -9.46 67.47 64.32
N ASN A 6 -8.49 66.55 64.19
CA ASN A 6 -8.50 65.11 63.81
C ASN A 6 -9.48 64.27 64.71
N PRO A 7 -9.73 62.93 64.57
CA PRO A 7 -8.82 61.85 64.08
C PRO A 7 -9.45 60.56 63.44
N ARG A 8 -8.53 59.62 63.08
CA ARG A 8 -8.60 58.13 63.03
C ARG A 8 -8.43 57.52 61.62
N THR A 9 -7.21 57.19 61.17
CA THR A 9 -6.30 56.05 61.49
C THR A 9 -6.77 54.67 61.03
N SER A 10 -5.99 54.06 60.11
CA SER A 10 -5.38 52.70 60.13
C SER A 10 -5.45 52.06 58.73
N SER A 11 -4.35 52.01 57.96
CA SER A 11 -3.28 50.98 57.96
C SER A 11 -3.47 49.89 56.89
N SER A 12 -2.41 49.74 56.08
CA SER A 12 -1.93 48.52 55.39
C SER A 12 -2.84 47.77 54.41
N SER A 13 -2.43 47.72 53.13
CA SER A 13 -1.90 46.47 52.55
C SER A 13 -1.44 46.67 51.11
N SER A 14 -0.12 46.61 50.92
CA SER A 14 0.55 46.36 49.66
C SER A 14 0.41 44.87 49.28
N SER A 15 -0.48 44.50 48.35
CA SER A 15 -0.41 43.22 47.61
C SER A 15 -1.61 43.00 46.67
N SER A 16 -1.72 43.70 45.54
CA SER A 16 -2.74 43.32 44.52
C SER A 16 -2.27 43.35 43.06
N SER A 17 -1.08 43.87 42.75
CA SER A 17 -0.66 44.03 41.36
C SER A 17 0.16 42.87 40.79
N SER A 18 0.61 41.90 41.60
CA SER A 18 1.40 40.74 41.11
C SER A 18 0.60 39.45 40.89
N ILE A 19 -0.66 39.40 41.33
CA ILE A 19 -1.51 38.20 41.23
C ILE A 19 -2.31 38.16 39.91
N PHE A 20 -2.63 39.33 39.34
CA PHE A 20 -3.36 39.40 38.07
C PHE A 20 -2.51 39.04 36.83
N LEU A 21 -1.19 39.25 36.87
CA LEU A 21 -0.30 38.86 35.78
C LEU A 21 0.03 37.35 35.79
N ARG A 22 -0.05 36.66 36.94
CA ARG A 22 0.27 35.22 37.03
C ARG A 22 -0.85 34.29 36.56
N ARG A 23 -2.11 34.74 36.48
CA ARG A 23 -3.24 33.93 36.01
C ARG A 23 -3.48 33.95 34.51
N ARG A 24 -2.95 34.94 33.77
CA ARG A 24 -3.11 35.03 32.30
C ARG A 24 -1.95 34.43 31.51
N VAL A 25 -0.77 34.30 32.11
CA VAL A 25 0.40 33.66 31.46
C VAL A 25 0.15 32.21 31.04
N PRO A 26 -0.53 31.34 31.83
CA PRO A 26 -0.85 29.98 31.39
C PRO A 26 -1.82 29.95 30.21
N HIS A 27 -2.83 30.83 30.21
CA HIS A 27 -3.80 30.92 29.12
C HIS A 27 -3.19 31.49 27.84
N VAL A 28 -2.29 32.47 27.93
CA VAL A 28 -1.56 33.02 26.78
C VAL A 28 -0.52 32.04 26.24
N LEU A 29 0.16 31.28 27.11
CA LEU A 29 1.07 30.20 26.71
C LEU A 29 0.31 29.00 26.11
N ALA A 30 -0.86 28.66 26.65
CA ALA A 30 -1.74 27.65 26.07
C ALA A 30 -2.26 28.11 24.71
N LEU A 31 -2.75 29.35 24.57
CA LEU A 31 -3.17 29.90 23.27
C LEU A 31 -2.01 29.97 22.27
N ALA A 32 -0.80 30.33 22.71
CA ALA A 32 0.39 30.37 21.86
C ALA A 32 0.89 28.97 21.48
N ALA A 33 0.75 27.98 22.36
CA ALA A 33 1.00 26.58 22.07
C ALA A 33 -0.03 26.01 21.09
N SER A 34 -1.32 26.33 21.27
CA SER A 34 -2.39 26.00 20.33
C SER A 34 -2.17 26.68 18.98
N CYS A 35 -1.79 27.96 18.94
CA CYS A 35 -1.40 28.64 17.71
C CYS A 35 -0.15 28.04 17.07
N ARG A 36 0.84 27.56 17.83
CA ARG A 36 2.00 26.85 17.27
C ARG A 36 1.62 25.48 16.70
N VAL A 37 0.73 24.74 17.35
CA VAL A 37 0.21 23.46 16.84
C VAL A 37 -0.62 23.70 15.60
N VAL A 38 -1.49 24.71 15.60
CA VAL A 38 -2.27 25.13 14.42
C VAL A 38 -1.36 25.63 13.30
N LEU A 39 -0.31 26.40 13.60
CA LEU A 39 0.69 26.83 12.61
C LEU A 39 1.57 25.67 12.13
N LEU A 40 1.84 24.66 12.94
CA LEU A 40 2.55 23.44 12.54
C LEU A 40 1.65 22.57 11.66
N VAL A 41 0.36 22.46 11.98
CA VAL A 41 -0.67 21.80 11.17
C VAL A 41 -0.86 22.56 9.85
N MET A 42 -0.92 23.90 9.87
CA MET A 42 -0.90 24.74 8.67
C MET A 42 0.40 24.55 7.87
N TYR A 43 1.57 24.54 8.51
CA TYR A 43 2.86 24.35 7.85
C TYR A 43 3.00 22.95 7.22
N VAL A 44 2.38 21.94 7.83
CA VAL A 44 2.34 20.55 7.34
C VAL A 44 1.22 20.32 6.31
N ALA A 45 0.16 21.14 6.29
CA ALA A 45 -0.92 21.10 5.31
C ALA A 45 -0.64 21.97 4.06
N ILE A 46 0.06 23.09 4.19
CA ILE A 46 0.28 24.07 3.10
C ILE A 46 1.51 23.72 2.24
N ILE A 47 2.48 22.94 2.74
CA ILE A 47 3.76 22.68 2.03
C ILE A 47 3.73 21.44 1.12
N ASP A 48 2.71 20.60 1.20
CA ASP A 48 2.64 19.34 0.45
C ASP A 48 1.54 19.33 -0.64
N ALA A 49 1.17 20.49 -1.19
CA ALA A 49 0.34 20.52 -2.39
C ALA A 49 1.10 19.90 -3.59
N PRO A 50 0.47 19.03 -4.39
CA PRO A 50 1.11 18.45 -5.58
C PRO A 50 1.54 19.58 -6.51
N ARG A 51 2.84 19.72 -6.74
CA ARG A 51 3.33 20.60 -7.80
C ARG A 51 3.04 19.92 -9.13
N SER A 52 2.39 20.62 -10.04
CA SER A 52 2.13 20.13 -11.39
C SER A 52 3.43 19.63 -12.00
N ALA A 53 3.37 18.38 -12.47
CA ALA A 53 4.49 17.68 -13.06
C ALA A 53 5.00 18.47 -14.28
N ARG A 54 6.31 18.46 -14.47
CA ARG A 54 6.93 18.81 -15.76
C ARG A 54 6.19 18.05 -16.87
N HIS A 55 6.11 18.62 -18.07
CA HIS A 55 5.64 17.84 -19.22
C HIS A 55 6.53 16.59 -19.36
N CYS A 56 5.92 15.42 -19.29
CA CYS A 56 6.59 14.12 -19.30
C CYS A 56 6.24 13.40 -20.60
N PRO A 57 6.97 13.66 -21.69
CA PRO A 57 6.73 12.96 -22.94
C PRO A 57 6.91 11.45 -22.74
N LEU A 58 5.97 10.69 -23.29
CA LEU A 58 5.88 9.23 -23.17
C LEU A 58 6.35 8.51 -24.44
N ASP A 59 6.85 9.25 -25.44
CA ASP A 59 7.58 8.68 -26.56
C ASP A 59 9.01 8.30 -26.15
N LEU A 60 9.67 7.51 -27.00
CA LEU A 60 11.00 6.99 -26.72
C LEU A 60 12.01 8.13 -26.49
N ASP A 61 12.04 9.13 -27.36
CA ASP A 61 12.96 10.28 -27.27
C ASP A 61 12.78 11.05 -25.96
N GLY A 62 11.53 11.27 -25.55
CA GLY A 62 11.16 11.87 -24.28
C GLY A 62 11.69 11.10 -23.09
N ILE A 63 11.48 9.78 -23.06
CA ILE A 63 11.95 8.91 -21.98
C ILE A 63 13.48 8.85 -21.91
N LEU A 64 14.17 8.91 -23.05
CA LEU A 64 15.62 8.88 -23.12
C LEU A 64 16.27 10.21 -22.72
N HIS A 65 15.72 11.33 -23.19
CA HIS A 65 16.41 12.63 -23.14
C HIS A 65 15.77 13.67 -22.21
N VAL A 66 14.46 13.57 -21.95
CA VAL A 66 13.73 14.54 -21.11
C VAL A 66 13.59 14.05 -19.68
N TRP A 67 13.46 12.74 -19.48
CA TRP A 67 13.41 12.16 -18.15
C TRP A 67 14.80 12.19 -17.52
N GLY A 68 15.09 13.21 -16.72
CA GLY A 68 16.33 13.26 -15.94
C GLY A 68 16.36 12.22 -14.81
N ASP A 69 17.58 11.86 -14.40
CA ASP A 69 17.80 11.10 -13.15
C ASP A 69 17.61 11.98 -11.90
N ASP A 70 17.55 13.31 -12.07
CA ASP A 70 17.13 14.28 -11.04
C ASP A 70 15.61 14.21 -10.76
N GLU A 71 15.20 13.08 -10.17
CA GLU A 71 14.17 12.77 -9.15
C GLU A 71 12.79 13.48 -9.07
N GLY A 72 12.47 14.46 -9.90
CA GLY A 72 11.38 15.40 -9.58
C GLY A 72 10.35 15.63 -10.67
N GLY A 73 9.92 14.60 -11.40
CA GLY A 73 8.79 14.79 -12.32
C GLY A 73 8.14 13.50 -12.75
N CYS A 74 8.78 12.78 -13.66
CA CYS A 74 8.03 11.88 -14.52
C CYS A 74 7.71 10.50 -13.95
N TYR A 75 8.49 9.99 -12.99
CA TYR A 75 8.13 8.74 -12.28
C TYR A 75 6.90 8.89 -11.38
N TRP A 76 6.71 10.09 -10.85
CA TRP A 76 5.65 10.38 -9.88
C TRP A 76 4.41 10.86 -10.61
N SER A 77 3.25 10.43 -10.12
CA SER A 77 1.97 10.83 -10.69
C SER A 77 1.11 11.52 -9.65
N SER A 78 0.25 12.42 -10.14
CA SER A 78 -0.73 13.19 -9.37
C SER A 78 -2.12 12.54 -9.40
N SER A 79 -2.36 11.64 -10.34
CA SER A 79 -3.62 10.92 -10.49
C SER A 79 -3.39 9.47 -10.91
N TYR A 80 -4.38 8.61 -10.67
CA TYR A 80 -4.41 7.25 -11.19
C TYR A 80 -4.22 7.20 -12.71
N ALA A 81 -4.93 8.08 -13.45
CA ALA A 81 -4.87 8.11 -14.90
C ALA A 81 -3.44 8.36 -15.41
N GLU A 82 -2.74 9.33 -14.83
CA GLU A 82 -1.34 9.63 -15.16
C GLU A 82 -0.40 8.48 -14.80
N ALA A 83 -0.58 7.85 -13.63
CA ALA A 83 0.21 6.69 -13.20
C ALA A 83 0.06 5.51 -14.16
N ARG A 84 -1.18 5.20 -14.53
CA ARG A 84 -1.52 4.14 -15.47
C ARG A 84 -0.98 4.42 -16.86
N GLU A 85 -1.18 5.63 -17.38
CA GLU A 85 -0.73 6.01 -18.72
C GLU A 85 0.78 5.79 -18.88
N LYS A 86 1.57 6.21 -17.88
CA LYS A 86 3.02 5.96 -17.84
C LYS A 86 3.36 4.47 -17.82
N PHE A 87 2.74 3.69 -16.91
CA PHE A 87 2.99 2.26 -16.77
C PHE A 87 2.71 1.50 -18.09
N VAL A 88 1.56 1.78 -18.70
CA VAL A 88 1.11 1.21 -19.97
C VAL A 88 2.02 1.63 -21.13
N ALA A 89 2.34 2.92 -21.25
CA ALA A 89 3.16 3.44 -22.33
C ALA A 89 4.55 2.80 -22.33
N LEU A 90 5.21 2.73 -21.17
CA LEU A 90 6.53 2.12 -21.04
C LEU A 90 6.50 0.61 -21.34
N GLY A 91 5.45 -0.10 -20.90
CA GLY A 91 5.24 -1.51 -21.25
C GLY A 91 5.11 -1.74 -22.76
N ASN A 92 4.34 -0.91 -23.44
CA ASN A 92 4.16 -0.97 -24.89
C ASN A 92 5.46 -0.67 -25.65
N LEU A 93 6.24 0.32 -25.20
CA LEU A 93 7.55 0.62 -25.78
C LEU A 93 8.53 -0.54 -25.63
N LEU A 94 8.59 -1.19 -24.47
CA LEU A 94 9.43 -2.38 -24.27
C LEU A 94 9.03 -3.51 -25.21
N LYS A 95 7.71 -3.74 -25.34
CA LYS A 95 7.17 -4.75 -26.26
C LYS A 95 7.55 -4.45 -27.70
N GLU A 96 7.42 -3.20 -28.14
CA GLU A 96 7.80 -2.78 -29.48
C GLU A 96 9.31 -2.96 -29.73
N GLN A 97 10.14 -2.59 -28.76
CA GLN A 97 11.59 -2.76 -28.81
C GLN A 97 11.98 -4.25 -28.94
N GLY A 98 11.34 -5.13 -28.18
CA GLY A 98 11.54 -6.59 -28.27
C GLY A 98 11.13 -7.16 -29.63
N LEU A 99 10.00 -6.72 -30.19
CA LEU A 99 9.55 -7.13 -31.53
C LEU A 99 10.50 -6.67 -32.64
N ARG A 100 11.03 -5.45 -32.54
CA ARG A 100 12.03 -4.91 -33.49
C ARG A 100 13.31 -5.75 -33.49
N ARG A 101 13.81 -6.13 -32.31
CA ARG A 101 14.99 -7.01 -32.18
C ARG A 101 14.75 -8.39 -32.79
N ARG A 102 13.61 -9.04 -32.49
CA ARG A 102 13.24 -10.34 -33.08
C ARG A 102 13.21 -10.29 -34.61
N ARG A 103 12.66 -9.23 -35.20
CA ARG A 103 12.63 -9.03 -36.66
C ARG A 103 14.02 -8.85 -37.27
N ARG A 104 14.94 -8.20 -36.57
CA ARG A 104 16.30 -7.95 -37.05
C ARG A 104 17.23 -9.16 -36.93
N GLN A 105 16.80 -10.28 -36.32
CA GLN A 105 17.65 -11.45 -36.02
C GLN A 105 18.99 -11.06 -35.35
N GLN A 106 19.03 -9.94 -34.63
CA GLN A 106 20.24 -9.48 -33.96
C GLN A 106 20.44 -10.33 -32.71
N SER A 107 21.44 -11.21 -32.73
CA SER A 107 22.00 -11.86 -31.55
C SER A 107 23.08 -10.95 -30.94
N THR A 108 22.70 -9.77 -30.47
CA THR A 108 23.63 -8.96 -29.68
C THR A 108 23.57 -9.41 -28.23
N GLY A 109 24.74 -9.60 -27.60
CA GLY A 109 24.84 -9.92 -26.18
C GLY A 109 24.12 -8.85 -25.36
N GLY A 110 23.15 -9.26 -24.54
CA GLY A 110 22.31 -8.35 -23.75
C GLY A 110 21.06 -9.05 -23.25
N ILE A 111 20.32 -8.40 -22.34
CA ILE A 111 19.10 -8.97 -21.75
C ILE A 111 17.98 -8.93 -22.80
N VAL A 112 17.44 -10.08 -23.20
CA VAL A 112 16.26 -10.14 -24.06
C VAL A 112 15.02 -10.07 -23.20
N VAL A 113 14.16 -9.08 -23.44
CA VAL A 113 12.92 -8.90 -22.68
C VAL A 113 11.73 -9.25 -23.58
N ASP A 114 11.02 -10.32 -23.26
CA ASP A 114 9.68 -10.58 -23.83
C ASP A 114 8.61 -10.01 -22.92
N VAL A 115 7.55 -9.46 -23.52
CA VAL A 115 6.51 -8.71 -22.80
C VAL A 115 5.13 -9.22 -23.16
N SER A 116 4.45 -9.82 -22.18
CA SER A 116 3.01 -10.11 -22.22
C SER A 116 2.28 -9.21 -21.24
N SER A 117 1.02 -8.89 -21.52
CA SER A 117 0.24 -8.00 -20.67
C SER A 117 -1.25 -8.30 -20.74
N LEU A 118 -1.96 -7.97 -19.65
CA LEU A 118 -3.42 -8.03 -19.52
C LEU A 118 -3.93 -6.82 -18.74
N SER A 119 -5.14 -6.38 -19.07
CA SER A 119 -5.86 -5.34 -18.34
C SER A 119 -7.20 -5.89 -17.89
N TYR A 120 -7.47 -5.82 -16.58
CA TYR A 120 -8.67 -6.33 -15.93
C TYR A 120 -9.57 -5.15 -15.56
N ASP A 121 -10.73 -5.03 -16.19
CA ASP A 121 -11.74 -4.08 -15.77
C ASP A 121 -12.45 -4.65 -14.55
N VAL A 122 -12.25 -4.04 -13.38
CA VAL A 122 -12.80 -4.54 -12.11
C VAL A 122 -14.29 -4.26 -11.95
N PHE A 123 -14.88 -3.50 -12.89
CA PHE A 123 -16.30 -3.13 -12.92
C PHE A 123 -17.06 -3.77 -14.09
N ALA A 124 -16.40 -4.59 -14.91
CA ALA A 124 -17.00 -5.18 -16.11
C ALA A 124 -18.27 -6.00 -15.80
N MET A 125 -18.29 -6.70 -14.66
CA MET A 125 -19.34 -7.63 -14.27
C MET A 125 -19.48 -7.63 -12.73
N PRO A 126 -20.66 -7.98 -12.18
CA PRO A 126 -20.81 -8.32 -10.76
C PRO A 126 -19.86 -9.45 -10.35
N ASN A 127 -19.47 -9.51 -9.07
CA ASN A 127 -18.46 -10.48 -8.59
C ASN A 127 -18.81 -11.94 -8.89
N GLU A 128 -20.08 -12.33 -8.86
CA GLU A 128 -20.52 -13.71 -9.16
C GLU A 128 -20.22 -14.12 -10.61
N ASP A 129 -20.27 -13.18 -11.54
CA ASP A 129 -20.03 -13.40 -12.98
C ASP A 129 -18.62 -13.00 -13.41
N TYR A 130 -17.83 -12.39 -12.51
CA TYR A 130 -16.47 -11.95 -12.78
C TYR A 130 -15.53 -13.10 -13.23
N PRO A 131 -15.61 -14.33 -12.69
CA PRO A 131 -14.83 -15.46 -13.21
C PRO A 131 -15.08 -15.75 -14.70
N THR A 132 -16.30 -15.54 -15.18
CA THR A 132 -16.64 -15.69 -16.61
C THR A 132 -15.96 -14.62 -17.46
N TYR A 133 -15.93 -13.38 -16.97
CA TYR A 133 -15.16 -12.31 -17.60
C TYR A 133 -13.68 -12.65 -17.65
N LEU A 134 -13.10 -13.11 -16.54
CA LEU A 134 -11.70 -13.53 -16.47
C LEU A 134 -11.38 -14.64 -17.46
N ALA A 135 -12.22 -15.68 -17.56
CA ALA A 135 -12.02 -16.77 -18.52
C ALA A 135 -12.09 -16.34 -19.99
N SER A 136 -12.67 -15.16 -20.27
CA SER A 136 -12.72 -14.58 -21.62
C SER A 136 -11.43 -13.84 -22.00
N LEU A 137 -10.62 -13.44 -21.01
CA LEU A 137 -9.38 -12.70 -21.23
C LEU A 137 -8.31 -13.62 -21.81
N LYS A 138 -7.53 -13.08 -22.75
CA LYS A 138 -6.39 -13.77 -23.36
C LYS A 138 -5.17 -12.88 -23.32
N SER A 139 -4.03 -13.44 -22.94
CA SER A 139 -2.74 -12.76 -22.98
C SER A 139 -2.37 -12.37 -24.41
N ASN A 140 -1.75 -11.20 -24.56
CA ASN A 140 -1.33 -10.68 -25.86
C ASN A 140 0.07 -11.18 -26.21
N ASP A 141 0.18 -12.41 -26.72
CA ASP A 141 1.46 -13.12 -26.83
C ASP A 141 2.15 -13.03 -28.20
N GLY A 142 1.59 -12.27 -29.16
CA GLY A 142 2.30 -12.01 -30.42
C GLY A 142 1.41 -11.57 -31.57
N ASN A 143 1.94 -10.62 -32.34
CA ASN A 143 1.48 -10.11 -33.65
C ASN A 143 0.60 -8.86 -33.70
N SER A 144 -0.01 -8.43 -32.59
CA SER A 144 -0.62 -7.09 -32.53
C SER A 144 -0.47 -6.52 -31.12
N PRO A 145 -0.04 -5.24 -30.97
CA PRO A 145 -0.23 -4.55 -29.70
C PRO A 145 -1.73 -4.39 -29.51
N GLU A 146 -2.35 -5.17 -28.63
CA GLU A 146 -3.65 -4.74 -28.11
C GLU A 146 -3.39 -3.47 -27.32
N VAL A 147 -3.88 -2.36 -27.85
CA VAL A 147 -3.83 -1.08 -27.17
C VAL A 147 -4.63 -1.25 -25.89
N ILE A 148 -3.92 -1.22 -24.75
CA ILE A 148 -4.54 -1.14 -23.44
C ILE A 148 -5.50 0.06 -23.46
N ARG A 149 -6.80 -0.22 -23.40
CA ARG A 149 -7.84 0.81 -23.61
C ARG A 149 -7.77 1.83 -22.47
N PRO A 150 -7.61 3.14 -22.75
CA PRO A 150 -7.72 4.18 -21.75
C PRO A 150 -9.18 4.36 -21.29
N GLY A 151 -9.42 4.54 -19.99
CA GLY A 151 -10.70 5.08 -19.49
C GLY A 151 -11.41 4.28 -18.40
N SER A 152 -11.16 2.98 -18.23
CA SER A 152 -11.73 2.19 -17.13
C SER A 152 -10.78 2.06 -15.94
N ASP A 153 -11.35 1.97 -14.74
CA ASP A 153 -10.62 1.55 -13.54
C ASP A 153 -10.22 0.10 -13.71
N THR A 154 -8.93 -0.13 -13.93
CA THR A 154 -8.40 -1.40 -14.38
C THR A 154 -7.18 -1.77 -13.56
N ILE A 155 -6.99 -3.06 -13.39
CA ILE A 155 -5.73 -3.62 -12.93
C ILE A 155 -4.97 -3.99 -14.18
N ASP A 156 -3.81 -3.39 -14.42
CA ASP A 156 -2.93 -3.70 -15.54
C ASP A 156 -1.77 -4.56 -15.04
N ALA A 157 -1.57 -5.71 -15.68
CA ALA A 157 -0.49 -6.63 -15.40
C ALA A 157 0.46 -6.70 -16.60
N ILE A 158 1.75 -6.55 -16.35
CA ILE A 158 2.83 -6.74 -17.32
C ILE A 158 3.73 -7.87 -16.83
N LEU A 159 3.85 -8.92 -17.63
CA LEU A 159 4.83 -9.97 -17.46
C LEU A 159 6.05 -9.68 -18.31
N LEU A 160 7.20 -9.56 -17.66
CA LEU A 160 8.50 -9.44 -18.30
C LEU A 160 9.20 -10.80 -18.19
N THR A 161 9.53 -11.39 -19.33
CA THR A 161 10.40 -12.58 -19.39
C THR A 161 11.79 -12.12 -19.79
N LEU A 162 12.67 -12.00 -18.81
CA LEU A 162 14.05 -11.57 -18.97
C LEU A 162 14.90 -12.79 -19.28
N ARG A 163 15.59 -12.79 -20.42
CA ARG A 163 16.56 -13.82 -20.76
C ARG A 163 17.95 -13.21 -20.70
N MET A 164 18.79 -13.78 -19.83
CA MET A 164 20.14 -13.27 -19.57
C MET A 164 21.13 -14.11 -20.40
N PRO A 165 22.12 -13.48 -21.07
CA PRO A 165 23.24 -14.21 -21.66
C PRO A 165 23.98 -15.02 -20.59
N ASP A 166 24.53 -16.15 -20.98
CA ASP A 166 25.47 -16.88 -20.13
C ASP A 166 26.74 -16.03 -19.98
N ASP A 167 27.16 -15.76 -18.74
CA ASP A 167 28.48 -15.16 -18.50
C ASP A 167 29.52 -16.24 -18.86
N ASP A 168 30.17 -16.13 -20.02
CA ASP A 168 31.23 -17.03 -20.52
C ASP A 168 32.51 -17.08 -19.63
N ASP A 169 32.47 -16.54 -18.41
CA ASP A 169 33.64 -16.47 -17.50
C ASP A 169 33.69 -17.58 -16.44
N ASP A 170 32.80 -18.58 -16.47
CA ASP A 170 32.87 -19.76 -15.57
C ASP A 170 33.33 -21.03 -16.33
N ASP A 171 34.54 -20.95 -16.89
CA ASP A 171 35.33 -22.13 -17.28
C ASP A 171 35.78 -22.87 -16.00
N GLY A 172 34.85 -23.65 -15.42
CA GLY A 172 35.01 -24.12 -14.04
C GLY A 172 34.09 -25.26 -13.62
N GLY A 173 33.83 -26.22 -14.50
CA GLY A 173 33.26 -27.54 -14.16
C GLY A 173 31.74 -27.56 -14.07
N GLY A 174 31.13 -28.39 -14.92
CA GLY A 174 29.69 -28.62 -14.95
C GLY A 174 29.14 -28.94 -13.56
N VAL A 175 28.40 -28.00 -13.00
CA VAL A 175 27.50 -28.27 -11.89
C VAL A 175 26.29 -28.93 -12.52
N ALA A 176 26.19 -30.24 -12.33
CA ALA A 176 25.02 -31.02 -12.69
C ALA A 176 23.76 -30.29 -12.23
N GLU A 177 22.76 -30.22 -13.11
CA GLU A 177 21.37 -30.03 -12.72
C GLU A 177 21.11 -30.89 -11.48
N THR A 178 21.00 -30.25 -10.31
CA THR A 178 20.57 -30.96 -9.12
C THR A 178 19.13 -31.38 -9.37
N ASN A 179 18.99 -32.65 -9.74
CA ASN A 179 17.73 -33.38 -9.77
C ASN A 179 16.91 -33.00 -8.54
N CYS A 180 15.65 -32.63 -8.80
CA CYS A 180 14.58 -32.50 -7.83
C CYS A 180 14.39 -33.88 -7.15
N ALA A 181 15.24 -34.22 -6.18
CA ALA A 181 15.15 -35.44 -5.38
C ALA A 181 15.19 -35.06 -3.90
N ALA A 182 14.18 -35.55 -3.18
CA ALA A 182 13.94 -35.35 -1.76
C ALA A 182 15.22 -35.28 -0.93
N ALA A 183 15.41 -34.17 -0.21
CA ALA A 183 16.25 -34.16 0.97
C ALA A 183 15.50 -34.97 2.04
N ASP A 184 15.77 -36.28 2.04
CA ASP A 184 15.44 -37.17 3.14
C ASP A 184 16.30 -36.80 4.34
N ASP A 185 15.68 -36.76 5.52
CA ASP A 185 16.32 -36.46 6.80
C ASP A 185 17.37 -37.52 7.15
N SER A 186 18.66 -37.17 7.15
CA SER A 186 19.72 -37.67 8.07
C SER A 186 21.12 -37.40 7.50
N ASP A 187 21.87 -36.46 8.09
CA ASP A 187 23.06 -36.78 8.89
C ASP A 187 23.77 -35.51 9.39
N ASP A 188 24.02 -35.49 10.69
CA ASP A 188 24.93 -34.57 11.36
C ASP A 188 26.38 -34.90 10.95
N SER A 189 27.12 -33.97 10.36
CA SER A 189 28.56 -33.84 10.65
C SER A 189 29.16 -32.49 10.24
N ILE A 190 30.00 -32.01 11.15
CA ILE A 190 30.67 -30.71 11.23
C ILE A 190 31.94 -30.65 10.36
N ALA A 191 32.25 -29.42 9.93
CA ALA A 191 33.56 -28.85 9.57
C ALA A 191 34.07 -28.96 8.11
N GLY A 192 34.18 -27.77 7.49
CA GLY A 192 35.02 -27.50 6.32
C GLY A 192 35.08 -26.01 6.01
N LEU A 193 36.10 -25.31 6.52
CA LEU A 193 36.42 -23.92 6.18
C LEU A 193 36.70 -23.79 4.67
N GLY A 194 35.95 -22.93 3.97
CA GLY A 194 36.20 -22.60 2.56
C GLY A 194 35.33 -21.43 2.09
N HIS A 195 35.97 -20.27 1.90
CA HIS A 195 35.54 -19.07 1.16
C HIS A 195 34.17 -19.15 0.47
N GLY A 196 33.18 -18.43 1.04
CA GLY A 196 31.81 -18.38 0.55
C GLY A 196 31.69 -17.83 -0.87
N ARG A 197 31.60 -18.73 -1.85
CA ARG A 197 30.95 -18.47 -3.14
C ARG A 197 29.45 -18.71 -2.92
N GLY A 198 28.67 -17.64 -2.76
CA GLY A 198 27.21 -17.74 -2.66
C GLY A 198 26.63 -18.25 -3.98
N LEU A 199 25.83 -19.32 -3.93
CA LEU A 199 25.09 -19.77 -5.11
C LEU A 199 24.05 -18.70 -5.47
N LYS A 200 24.13 -18.13 -6.68
CA LYS A 200 23.03 -17.32 -7.23
C LYS A 200 21.84 -18.24 -7.52
N ARG A 201 20.70 -18.02 -6.87
CA ARG A 201 19.46 -18.78 -7.05
C ARG A 201 18.51 -18.03 -7.97
N ASN A 202 18.01 -18.71 -8.99
CA ASN A 202 17.13 -18.08 -9.97
C ASN A 202 15.68 -17.98 -9.46
N VAL A 203 15.27 -16.79 -8.99
CA VAL A 203 13.92 -16.53 -8.45
C VAL A 203 13.06 -15.69 -9.39
N ASN A 204 11.77 -15.97 -9.39
CA ASN A 204 10.74 -15.20 -10.05
C ASN A 204 10.22 -14.08 -9.12
N VAL A 205 9.66 -13.02 -9.70
CA VAL A 205 9.20 -11.85 -8.94
C VAL A 205 7.76 -11.53 -9.25
N ILE A 206 6.99 -11.23 -8.21
CA ILE A 206 5.73 -10.47 -8.30
C ILE A 206 5.98 -9.13 -7.61
N HIS A 207 5.67 -8.03 -8.28
CA HIS A 207 5.68 -6.70 -7.68
C HIS A 207 4.31 -6.05 -7.85
N SER A 208 3.58 -5.90 -6.75
CA SER A 208 2.27 -5.25 -6.73
C SER A 208 2.35 -3.81 -6.22
N SER A 209 1.47 -3.00 -6.79
CA SER A 209 1.28 -1.59 -6.43
C SER A 209 -0.20 -1.35 -6.12
N GLY A 210 -0.46 -0.55 -5.10
CA GLY A 210 -1.78 0.00 -4.85
C GLY A 210 -2.79 -0.99 -4.31
N THR A 211 -2.39 -1.99 -3.50
CA THR A 211 -3.33 -2.81 -2.71
C THR A 211 -4.20 -1.91 -1.84
N HIS A 212 -3.58 -0.93 -1.18
CA HIS A 212 -4.27 0.26 -0.71
C HIS A 212 -4.13 1.36 -1.75
N GLY A 213 -5.26 1.94 -2.17
CA GLY A 213 -5.28 2.87 -3.31
C GLY A 213 -4.30 4.03 -3.16
N VAL A 214 -4.44 4.82 -2.10
CA VAL A 214 -3.60 6.01 -1.85
C VAL A 214 -2.09 5.72 -1.72
N GLU A 215 -1.71 4.48 -1.45
CA GLU A 215 -0.31 4.03 -1.32
C GLU A 215 0.30 3.63 -2.67
N GLY A 216 -0.54 3.40 -3.68
CA GLY A 216 -0.13 2.91 -5.00
C GLY A 216 0.75 3.87 -5.80
N TYR A 217 0.80 5.15 -5.46
CA TYR A 217 1.66 6.10 -6.19
C TYR A 217 3.16 5.79 -6.04
N LEU A 218 3.59 5.30 -4.88
CA LEU A 218 4.99 4.89 -4.68
C LEU A 218 5.29 3.61 -5.44
N GLY A 219 4.46 2.56 -5.27
CA GLY A 219 4.63 1.29 -6.00
C GLY A 219 4.63 1.49 -7.51
N SER A 220 3.75 2.35 -8.02
CA SER A 220 3.71 2.73 -9.44
C SER A 220 4.98 3.45 -9.88
N ALA A 221 5.48 4.41 -9.09
CA ALA A 221 6.73 5.11 -9.42
C ALA A 221 7.93 4.15 -9.50
N VAL A 222 7.99 3.15 -8.61
CA VAL A 222 9.00 2.09 -8.64
C VAL A 222 8.88 1.25 -9.91
N GLN A 223 7.67 0.80 -10.27
CA GLN A 223 7.42 0.04 -11.50
C GLN A 223 7.79 0.85 -12.76
N ILE A 224 7.40 2.12 -12.84
CA ILE A 224 7.72 3.02 -13.96
C ILE A 224 9.24 3.21 -14.07
N ARG A 225 9.94 3.41 -12.95
CA ARG A 225 11.41 3.52 -12.94
C ARG A 225 12.06 2.23 -13.42
N PHE A 226 11.58 1.07 -12.97
CA PHE A 226 12.10 -0.23 -13.38
C PHE A 226 11.92 -0.49 -14.89
N LEU A 227 10.71 -0.24 -15.42
CA LEU A 227 10.44 -0.34 -16.86
C LEU A 227 11.35 0.58 -17.69
N ARG A 228 11.59 1.81 -17.21
CA ARG A 228 12.51 2.74 -17.88
C ARG A 228 13.94 2.23 -17.88
N GLU A 229 14.42 1.67 -16.77
CA GLU A 229 15.77 1.10 -16.69
C GLU A 229 15.97 -0.03 -17.70
N LEU A 230 14.95 -0.87 -17.92
CA LEU A 230 14.98 -1.90 -18.96
C LEU A 230 15.00 -1.31 -20.38
N LEU A 231 14.19 -0.28 -20.65
CA LEU A 231 14.19 0.42 -21.95
C LEU A 231 15.57 0.97 -22.29
N LEU A 232 16.21 1.62 -21.32
CA LEU A 232 17.53 2.24 -21.47
C LEU A 232 18.62 1.20 -21.72
N ARG A 233 18.66 0.13 -20.92
CA ARG A 233 19.63 -0.96 -21.11
C ARG A 233 19.50 -1.55 -22.50
N ASN A 234 18.26 -1.83 -22.92
CA ASN A 234 18.00 -2.40 -24.23
C ASN A 234 18.25 -1.42 -25.39
N ASN A 235 18.31 -0.10 -25.17
CA ASN A 235 18.63 0.85 -26.23
C ASN A 235 20.14 1.02 -26.43
N ASN A 236 20.94 0.89 -25.37
CA ASN A 236 22.39 1.04 -25.47
C ASN A 236 23.07 -0.10 -26.25
N ASP A 237 22.44 -1.28 -26.36
CA ASP A 237 22.95 -2.36 -27.24
C ASP A 237 22.61 -2.13 -28.72
N CYS A 238 21.84 -1.08 -29.06
CA CYS A 238 21.37 -0.78 -30.40
C CYS A 238 22.17 0.32 -31.11
N VAL A 239 23.34 0.73 -30.61
CA VAL A 239 24.13 1.78 -31.27
C VAL A 239 24.54 1.27 -32.65
N ASP A 240 23.99 1.93 -33.67
CA ASP A 240 24.18 1.60 -35.08
C ASP A 240 25.65 1.81 -35.49
N ASP A 241 26.32 0.73 -35.93
CA ASP A 241 27.53 0.77 -36.76
C ASP A 241 27.17 1.21 -38.22
N ASP A 242 26.37 2.27 -38.36
CA ASP A 242 25.77 2.69 -39.64
C ASP A 242 26.74 3.45 -40.58
N ASP A 243 28.07 3.32 -40.41
CA ASP A 243 29.06 3.95 -41.30
C ASP A 243 30.00 2.99 -42.04
N VAL A 244 29.64 1.70 -42.13
CA VAL A 244 30.33 0.76 -43.05
C VAL A 244 29.35 0.14 -44.03
N ARG A 245 29.27 0.74 -45.23
CA ARG A 245 28.54 0.17 -46.39
C ARG A 245 28.97 -1.28 -46.65
N PRO A 246 28.06 -2.28 -46.66
CA PRO A 246 28.38 -3.60 -47.16
C PRO A 246 28.21 -3.66 -48.68
N SER A 247 29.22 -4.19 -49.37
CA SER A 247 29.17 -4.60 -50.78
C SER A 247 28.16 -5.73 -51.00
N PRO A 248 27.56 -5.88 -52.20
CA PRO A 248 26.49 -6.84 -52.43
C PRO A 248 27.00 -8.30 -52.41
N PRO A 249 26.25 -9.26 -51.85
CA PRO A 249 26.63 -10.66 -51.86
C PRO A 249 26.31 -11.31 -53.22
N SER A 250 27.22 -12.19 -53.64
CA SER A 250 27.04 -13.08 -54.79
C SER A 250 26.46 -14.43 -54.34
N SER A 251 25.58 -14.95 -55.21
CA SER A 251 25.07 -16.33 -55.29
C SER A 251 24.23 -16.91 -54.15
N ILE A 252 23.00 -17.26 -54.55
CA ILE A 252 21.99 -18.08 -53.91
C ILE A 252 22.53 -19.50 -53.64
N SER A 253 22.29 -20.02 -52.43
CA SER A 253 22.10 -21.45 -52.21
C SER A 253 20.94 -21.69 -51.24
N GLN A 254 20.28 -22.82 -51.43
CA GLN A 254 18.89 -23.09 -51.09
C GLN A 254 18.63 -23.31 -49.60
N ALA A 255 17.36 -23.08 -49.24
CA ALA A 255 16.77 -23.22 -47.93
C ALA A 255 16.89 -24.62 -47.32
N SER A 256 17.19 -24.64 -46.02
CA SER A 256 16.75 -25.68 -45.09
C SER A 256 16.10 -24.99 -43.89
N SER A 257 14.93 -25.47 -43.50
CA SER A 257 14.02 -24.96 -42.47
C SER A 257 14.72 -24.62 -41.13
N PRO A 258 14.38 -23.50 -40.46
CA PRO A 258 14.90 -23.23 -39.13
C PRO A 258 14.11 -24.05 -38.09
N SER A 259 14.74 -25.10 -37.55
CA SER A 259 14.31 -25.69 -36.28
C SER A 259 14.52 -24.66 -35.17
N SER A 260 13.42 -24.19 -34.59
CA SER A 260 13.37 -23.15 -33.55
C SER A 260 13.78 -23.65 -32.16
N ALA A 261 14.94 -24.31 -32.04
CA ALA A 261 15.48 -24.71 -30.75
C ALA A 261 16.64 -23.77 -30.39
N PHE A 262 16.33 -22.75 -29.58
CA PHE A 262 17.37 -22.05 -28.83
C PHE A 262 18.03 -23.04 -27.85
N PRO A 263 19.35 -22.93 -27.59
CA PRO A 263 20.04 -23.87 -26.71
C PRO A 263 19.48 -23.82 -25.26
N PRO A 264 19.59 -24.92 -24.48
CA PRO A 264 18.88 -25.08 -23.21
C PRO A 264 19.45 -24.30 -22.02
N THR A 265 20.48 -23.48 -22.21
CA THR A 265 21.32 -22.96 -21.10
C THR A 265 20.98 -21.53 -20.63
N GLU A 266 20.11 -20.81 -21.34
CA GLU A 266 19.81 -19.39 -21.07
C GLU A 266 19.08 -19.18 -19.71
N LYS A 267 19.63 -18.34 -18.82
CA LYS A 267 18.97 -17.99 -17.54
C LYS A 267 17.75 -17.11 -17.78
N VAL A 268 16.57 -17.73 -17.83
CA VAL A 268 15.27 -17.03 -17.93
C VAL A 268 14.78 -16.59 -16.54
N ARG A 269 14.21 -15.39 -16.41
CA ARG A 269 13.56 -14.86 -15.20
C ARG A 269 12.22 -14.23 -15.54
N LYS A 270 11.20 -14.49 -14.74
CA LYS A 270 9.88 -13.87 -14.89
C LYS A 270 9.67 -12.79 -13.82
N VAL A 271 9.24 -11.61 -14.25
CA VAL A 271 8.86 -10.49 -13.37
C VAL A 271 7.44 -10.07 -13.74
N LEU A 272 6.49 -10.33 -12.83
CA LEU A 272 5.11 -9.89 -12.95
C LEU A 272 4.93 -8.56 -12.21
N LEU A 273 4.64 -7.50 -12.96
CA LEU A 273 4.29 -6.19 -12.41
C LEU A 273 2.77 -6.01 -12.45
N ILE A 274 2.15 -5.68 -11.32
CA ILE A 274 0.71 -5.43 -11.21
C ILE A 274 0.48 -3.97 -10.80
N HIS A 275 -0.14 -3.17 -11.67
CA HIS A 275 -0.45 -1.75 -11.50
C HIS A 275 -1.90 -1.46 -11.89
N SER A 276 -2.80 -1.03 -11.02
CA SER A 276 -2.72 -0.99 -9.56
C SER A 276 -3.85 -1.84 -9.00
N VAL A 277 -3.58 -2.63 -7.97
CA VAL A 277 -4.54 -3.59 -7.39
C VAL A 277 -5.87 -2.93 -6.99
N ASN A 278 -5.86 -1.69 -6.51
CA ASN A 278 -7.05 -0.91 -6.17
C ASN A 278 -7.15 0.36 -7.03
N PRO A 279 -7.59 0.25 -8.30
CA PRO A 279 -7.67 1.41 -9.20
C PRO A 279 -8.69 2.44 -8.72
N TYR A 280 -9.80 2.01 -8.13
CA TYR A 280 -10.80 2.89 -7.52
C TYR A 280 -10.19 3.74 -6.40
N GLY A 281 -9.49 3.09 -5.46
CA GLY A 281 -8.85 3.78 -4.34
C GLY A 281 -7.79 4.78 -4.80
N MET A 282 -6.98 4.44 -5.81
CA MET A 282 -6.05 5.40 -6.41
C MET A 282 -6.77 6.58 -7.07
N ARG A 283 -7.83 6.35 -7.84
CA ARG A 283 -8.60 7.41 -8.51
C ARG A 283 -9.28 8.35 -7.53
N HIS A 284 -9.82 7.80 -6.44
CA HIS A 284 -10.62 8.52 -5.46
C HIS A 284 -9.84 8.92 -4.21
N HIS A 285 -8.52 8.76 -4.20
CA HIS A 285 -7.65 9.11 -3.08
C HIS A 285 -8.07 8.41 -1.77
N ARG A 286 -8.40 7.12 -1.86
CA ARG A 286 -8.85 6.29 -0.73
C ARG A 286 -7.89 5.13 -0.47
N ARG A 287 -7.92 4.61 0.76
CA ARG A 287 -7.23 3.35 1.10
C ARG A 287 -7.98 2.14 0.53
N THR A 288 -9.30 2.14 0.68
CA THR A 288 -10.21 1.02 0.35
C THR A 288 -10.71 1.09 -1.09
N ASN A 289 -11.36 0.03 -1.57
CA ASN A 289 -12.01 0.01 -2.87
C ASN A 289 -13.39 0.71 -2.84
N GLU A 290 -14.15 0.59 -3.92
CA GLU A 290 -15.51 1.09 -4.11
C GLU A 290 -16.50 0.65 -3.04
N ASN A 291 -16.30 -0.54 -2.48
CA ASN A 291 -17.18 -1.17 -1.50
C ASN A 291 -16.73 -0.86 -0.06
N ASN A 292 -15.82 0.11 0.12
CA ASN A 292 -15.17 0.41 1.39
C ASN A 292 -14.36 -0.77 1.96
N VAL A 293 -13.99 -1.73 1.11
CA VAL A 293 -13.22 -2.91 1.52
C VAL A 293 -11.72 -2.61 1.48
N ASP A 294 -11.05 -2.92 2.59
CA ASP A 294 -9.61 -3.03 2.67
C ASP A 294 -9.20 -4.35 2.00
N LEU A 295 -8.66 -4.26 0.77
CA LEU A 295 -8.24 -5.42 0.00
C LEU A 295 -7.17 -6.26 0.72
N ASN A 296 -6.41 -5.65 1.63
CA ASN A 296 -5.39 -6.32 2.42
C ASN A 296 -5.96 -6.92 3.73
N ARG A 297 -7.29 -7.05 3.83
CA ARG A 297 -8.05 -7.81 4.84
C ARG A 297 -9.04 -8.80 4.21
N ASN A 298 -9.06 -8.90 2.88
CA ASN A 298 -10.11 -9.58 2.13
C ASN A 298 -9.73 -11.00 1.70
N VAL A 299 -8.44 -11.33 1.62
CA VAL A 299 -7.96 -12.63 1.15
C VAL A 299 -8.06 -13.68 2.25
N LEU A 300 -9.27 -14.20 2.46
CA LEU A 300 -9.58 -15.18 3.49
C LEU A 300 -10.14 -16.46 2.87
N ASP A 301 -9.81 -17.59 3.47
CA ASP A 301 -10.47 -18.86 3.18
C ASP A 301 -11.80 -18.97 3.92
N SER A 302 -12.63 -19.91 3.49
CA SER A 302 -13.97 -20.13 4.04
C SER A 302 -14.00 -20.39 5.55
N THR A 303 -13.00 -21.12 6.08
CA THR A 303 -12.94 -21.50 7.50
C THR A 303 -12.57 -20.28 8.33
N THR A 304 -11.47 -19.61 7.98
CA THR A 304 -10.98 -18.40 8.66
C THR A 304 -12.06 -17.31 8.64
N TRP A 305 -12.75 -17.15 7.52
CA TRP A 305 -13.85 -16.22 7.42
C TRP A 305 -15.00 -16.51 8.40
N ILE A 306 -15.47 -17.76 8.47
CA ILE A 306 -16.54 -18.16 9.39
C ILE A 306 -16.13 -17.90 10.84
N GLU A 307 -14.87 -18.18 11.19
CA GLU A 307 -14.32 -17.90 12.52
C GLU A 307 -14.32 -16.41 12.83
N LEU A 308 -13.85 -15.56 11.90
CA LEU A 308 -13.84 -14.11 12.05
C LEU A 308 -15.24 -13.52 12.24
N ARG A 309 -16.25 -14.11 11.61
CA ARG A 309 -17.66 -13.70 11.74
C ARG A 309 -18.30 -14.12 13.04
N ARG A 310 -17.84 -15.22 13.64
CA ARG A 310 -18.31 -15.67 14.96
C ARG A 310 -17.57 -15.02 16.12
N ARG A 311 -16.46 -14.35 15.82
CA ARG A 311 -15.59 -13.71 16.80
C ARG A 311 -16.26 -12.48 17.40
N ASP A 312 -16.02 -12.23 18.69
CA ASP A 312 -16.47 -10.99 19.33
C ASP A 312 -15.94 -9.78 18.52
N PRO A 313 -16.82 -8.90 17.99
CA PRO A 313 -16.39 -7.71 17.25
C PRO A 313 -15.50 -6.77 18.06
N ASN A 314 -15.52 -6.87 19.39
CA ASN A 314 -14.66 -6.09 20.28
C ASN A 314 -13.41 -6.83 20.79
N GLU A 315 -13.06 -8.03 20.29
CA GLU A 315 -11.89 -8.76 20.79
C GLU A 315 -10.61 -7.90 20.80
N PHE A 316 -10.50 -6.98 19.83
CA PHE A 316 -9.38 -6.05 19.72
C PHE A 316 -9.76 -4.58 19.93
N HIS A 317 -10.78 -4.29 20.72
CA HIS A 317 -11.18 -2.92 21.09
C HIS A 317 -11.72 -2.06 19.94
N TYR A 318 -12.06 -2.63 18.77
CA TYR A 318 -12.63 -1.84 17.68
C TYR A 318 -13.92 -1.15 18.13
N VAL A 319 -14.76 -1.90 18.84
CA VAL A 319 -16.02 -1.42 19.40
C VAL A 319 -15.75 -0.38 20.50
N ASP A 320 -14.78 -0.60 21.38
CA ASP A 320 -14.45 0.44 22.38
C ASP A 320 -13.97 1.76 21.74
N MET A 321 -13.44 1.70 20.51
CA MET A 321 -12.85 2.83 19.81
C MET A 321 -13.74 3.47 18.72
N ASP A 322 -14.90 2.91 18.37
CA ASP A 322 -15.63 3.29 17.16
C ASP A 322 -16.06 4.75 17.10
N ALA A 323 -16.51 5.34 18.21
CA ALA A 323 -16.84 6.77 18.22
C ALA A 323 -15.63 7.65 17.81
N SER A 324 -14.41 7.14 18.04
CA SER A 324 -13.16 7.76 17.60
C SER A 324 -12.81 7.42 16.16
N LEU A 325 -13.07 6.19 15.72
CA LEU A 325 -12.73 5.67 14.40
C LEU A 325 -13.74 6.06 13.30
N ASN A 326 -15.00 6.22 13.68
CA ASN A 326 -16.16 6.45 12.83
C ASN A 326 -17.04 7.59 13.40
N PRO A 327 -16.47 8.79 13.63
CA PRO A 327 -17.23 9.92 14.17
C PRO A 327 -18.36 10.34 13.23
N SER A 328 -19.50 10.74 13.80
CA SER A 328 -20.63 11.28 13.03
C SER A 328 -20.64 12.81 13.05
N LEU A 329 -21.07 13.44 11.95
CA LEU A 329 -21.24 14.89 11.84
C LEU A 329 -22.65 15.37 12.28
N GLY A 330 -23.41 14.52 12.99
CA GLY A 330 -24.77 14.77 13.45
C GLY A 330 -25.86 14.38 12.44
N MET A 331 -26.96 13.81 12.96
CA MET A 331 -28.13 13.26 12.24
C MET A 331 -27.96 11.91 11.51
N GLY A 332 -27.04 11.05 11.96
CA GLY A 332 -27.07 9.61 11.61
C GLY A 332 -27.80 8.80 12.68
N GLU A 333 -28.34 7.64 12.31
CA GLU A 333 -28.71 6.62 13.31
C GLU A 333 -27.49 6.31 14.18
N LYS A 334 -27.70 6.26 15.50
CA LYS A 334 -26.63 5.96 16.45
C LYS A 334 -26.16 4.53 16.20
N PHE A 335 -24.85 4.34 16.23
CA PHE A 335 -24.27 3.01 16.09
C PHE A 335 -24.70 2.14 17.27
N SER A 336 -25.26 0.98 16.95
CA SER A 336 -25.63 -0.07 17.91
C SER A 336 -24.67 -1.23 17.74
N TRP A 337 -23.95 -1.55 18.81
CA TRP A 337 -23.00 -2.65 18.84
C TRP A 337 -23.67 -3.97 18.51
N ALA A 338 -24.83 -4.21 19.13
CA ALA A 338 -25.58 -5.43 18.93
C ALA A 338 -26.16 -5.52 17.52
N ASP A 339 -26.67 -4.43 16.95
CA ASP A 339 -27.22 -4.44 15.59
C ASP A 339 -26.12 -4.60 14.55
N ALA A 340 -24.98 -3.92 14.69
CA ALA A 340 -23.86 -4.09 13.78
C ALA A 340 -23.23 -5.48 13.88
N ALA A 341 -23.15 -6.07 15.08
CA ALA A 341 -22.75 -7.47 15.22
C ALA A 341 -23.76 -8.39 14.52
N ARG A 342 -25.06 -8.22 14.74
CA ARG A 342 -26.12 -9.05 14.14
C ARG A 342 -26.20 -8.92 12.62
N ASP A 343 -26.22 -7.70 12.09
CA ASP A 343 -26.22 -7.41 10.65
C ASP A 343 -24.89 -7.84 10.02
N GLY A 344 -23.81 -7.68 10.80
CA GLY A 344 -22.51 -8.31 10.62
C GLY A 344 -22.48 -9.81 10.90
N GLY A 345 -23.62 -10.51 10.93
CA GLY A 345 -23.76 -11.97 11.02
C GLY A 345 -22.93 -12.64 12.11
N TYR A 346 -22.83 -11.99 13.26
CA TYR A 346 -22.33 -12.58 14.49
C TYR A 346 -23.37 -13.54 15.07
N ASP A 347 -22.99 -14.81 15.19
CA ASP A 347 -23.84 -15.89 15.71
C ASP A 347 -23.63 -16.16 17.22
N GLY A 348 -22.83 -15.35 17.90
CA GLY A 348 -22.54 -15.51 19.34
C GLY A 348 -23.54 -14.82 20.27
N ASP A 349 -23.30 -14.89 21.58
CA ASP A 349 -24.12 -14.19 22.58
C ASP A 349 -23.91 -12.68 22.50
N LEU A 350 -25.01 -11.94 22.27
CA LEU A 350 -25.03 -10.49 22.15
C LEU A 350 -25.24 -9.76 23.49
N SER A 351 -25.47 -10.48 24.60
CA SER A 351 -25.86 -9.89 25.88
C SER A 351 -24.90 -8.81 26.38
N GLU A 352 -23.60 -9.02 26.17
CA GLU A 352 -22.56 -8.05 26.54
C GLU A 352 -22.57 -6.80 25.65
N LEU A 353 -22.77 -6.95 24.34
CA LEU A 353 -22.89 -5.83 23.40
C LEU A 353 -24.16 -5.01 23.68
N MET A 354 -25.28 -5.70 23.96
CA MET A 354 -26.54 -5.06 24.35
C MET A 354 -26.41 -4.31 25.70
N ARG A 355 -25.66 -4.88 26.66
CA ARG A 355 -25.36 -4.21 27.94
C ARG A 355 -24.58 -2.92 27.70
N ARG A 356 -23.59 -2.94 26.79
CA ARG A 356 -22.81 -1.75 26.42
C ARG A 356 -23.63 -0.70 25.68
N ASP A 357 -24.47 -1.11 24.74
CA ASP A 357 -25.43 -0.22 24.09
C ASP A 357 -26.33 0.48 25.12
N TYR A 358 -26.81 -0.26 26.11
CA TYR A 358 -27.61 0.28 27.21
C TYR A 358 -26.80 1.23 28.10
N GLU A 359 -25.55 0.91 28.44
CA GLU A 359 -24.69 1.77 29.26
C GLU A 359 -24.35 3.08 28.57
N MET A 360 -24.00 3.05 27.28
CA MET A 360 -23.79 4.27 26.49
C MET A 360 -25.04 5.13 26.46
N ALA A 361 -26.21 4.53 26.20
CA ALA A 361 -27.48 5.25 26.20
C ALA A 361 -27.78 5.88 27.57
N ARG A 362 -27.42 5.20 28.67
CA ARG A 362 -27.61 5.68 30.04
C ARG A 362 -26.66 6.82 30.39
N GLU A 363 -25.38 6.72 30.03
CA GLU A 363 -24.38 7.78 30.27
C GLU A 363 -24.72 9.06 29.51
N GLU A 364 -25.19 8.93 28.28
CA GLU A 364 -25.62 10.07 27.48
C GLU A 364 -26.87 10.74 28.10
N ALA A 365 -27.87 9.95 28.51
CA ALA A 365 -29.05 10.46 29.19
C ALA A 365 -28.70 11.23 30.47
N ASN A 366 -27.67 10.77 31.20
CA ASN A 366 -27.17 11.47 32.39
C ASN A 366 -26.40 12.75 32.02
N SER A 367 -25.64 12.78 30.93
CA SER A 367 -24.94 14.00 30.47
C SER A 367 -25.91 15.09 29.99
N ILE A 368 -27.02 14.69 29.34
CA ILE A 368 -28.08 15.61 28.92
C ILE A 368 -28.82 16.18 30.16
N HIS A 369 -28.83 15.45 31.28
CA HIS A 369 -29.45 15.94 32.51
C HIS A 369 -28.63 17.05 33.19
N ASP A 370 -27.32 17.12 32.96
CA ASP A 370 -26.46 18.19 33.47
C ASP A 370 -26.53 19.48 32.61
N ASP A 371 -26.85 19.38 31.31
CA ASP A 371 -27.00 20.54 30.42
C ASP A 371 -28.39 21.20 30.47
N VAL A 372 -29.43 20.49 30.93
CA VAL A 372 -30.81 21.03 30.97
C VAL A 372 -31.07 21.97 32.18
N VAL A 373 -30.07 22.21 33.04
CA VAL A 373 -30.15 23.27 34.07
C VAL A 373 -29.54 24.60 33.58
N GLY A 374 -29.00 24.66 32.36
CA GLY A 374 -28.32 25.83 31.82
C GLY A 374 -28.73 26.25 30.40
N ASP A 375 -29.77 27.06 30.34
CA ASP A 375 -29.99 28.09 29.29
C ASP A 375 -30.74 27.73 28.00
N ASN A 376 -31.42 28.76 27.47
CA ASN A 376 -32.56 28.68 26.57
C ASN A 376 -32.23 28.30 25.12
N ALA A 377 -33.05 27.39 24.59
CA ALA A 377 -33.02 26.93 23.20
C ALA A 377 -33.43 28.01 22.18
N HIS A 378 -32.55 28.28 21.21
CA HIS A 378 -32.97 28.78 19.90
C HIS A 378 -32.92 27.66 18.86
N ARG A 379 -34.10 27.16 18.49
CA ARG A 379 -34.34 26.28 17.35
C ARG A 379 -33.88 26.95 16.05
N ARG A 380 -33.04 26.28 15.26
CA ARG A 380 -32.92 26.52 13.81
C ARG A 380 -33.35 25.26 13.08
N HIS A 381 -34.27 25.42 12.13
CA HIS A 381 -34.68 24.38 11.18
C HIS A 381 -33.66 24.27 10.03
N PRO A 382 -33.51 23.09 9.40
CA PRO A 382 -32.53 22.83 8.37
C PRO A 382 -33.15 23.03 6.98
N THR A 383 -32.45 23.74 6.10
CA THR A 383 -32.45 23.55 4.64
C THR A 383 -31.59 24.63 4.00
N GLN A 384 -30.42 24.26 3.47
CA GLN A 384 -29.88 24.80 2.23
C GLN A 384 -28.64 24.02 1.84
N LEU A 385 -28.70 23.40 0.65
CA LEU A 385 -27.53 23.14 -0.17
C LEU A 385 -26.85 24.50 -0.39
N ILE A 386 -25.57 24.62 -0.03
CA ILE A 386 -24.79 25.83 -0.27
C ILE A 386 -23.70 25.49 -1.28
N ASP A 387 -23.74 26.24 -2.39
CA ASP A 387 -22.76 26.32 -3.46
C ASP A 387 -21.35 26.67 -2.96
N GLU A 388 -20.35 26.53 -3.82
CA GLU A 388 -18.95 26.90 -3.55
C GLU A 388 -18.79 28.27 -2.86
N PRO A 389 -17.79 28.44 -1.97
CA PRO A 389 -17.69 29.62 -1.11
C PRO A 389 -17.57 30.90 -1.94
N THR A 390 -18.63 31.72 -1.90
CA THR A 390 -18.74 32.98 -2.65
C THR A 390 -18.04 34.16 -1.96
N SER A 391 -17.49 33.96 -0.75
CA SER A 391 -16.77 34.98 0.01
C SER A 391 -15.57 34.44 0.79
N ALA A 392 -14.56 35.29 1.03
CA ALA A 392 -13.38 34.93 1.85
C ALA A 392 -13.73 34.56 3.30
N THR A 393 -14.84 35.07 3.82
CA THR A 393 -15.34 34.75 5.17
C THR A 393 -15.89 33.34 5.26
N ASP A 394 -16.59 32.85 4.23
CA ASP A 394 -17.13 31.49 4.22
C ASP A 394 -16.02 30.44 4.12
N ALA A 395 -14.98 30.73 3.35
CA ALA A 395 -13.78 29.89 3.27
C ALA A 395 -13.05 29.80 4.63
N ILE A 396 -12.96 30.90 5.38
CA ILE A 396 -12.36 30.91 6.72
C ILE A 396 -13.19 30.06 7.69
N TRP A 397 -14.52 30.20 7.69
CA TRP A 397 -15.39 29.42 8.58
C TRP A 397 -15.39 27.92 8.25
N ALA A 398 -15.37 27.56 6.96
CA ALA A 398 -15.22 26.17 6.53
C ALA A 398 -13.89 25.58 7.05
N TRP A 399 -12.78 26.32 6.90
CA TRP A 399 -11.48 25.91 7.40
C TRP A 399 -11.44 25.76 8.93
N ILE A 400 -12.03 26.71 9.68
CA ILE A 400 -12.12 26.61 11.15
C ILE A 400 -12.86 25.33 11.55
N THR A 401 -13.98 25.05 10.89
CA THR A 401 -14.80 23.86 11.16
C THR A 401 -14.03 22.56 10.90
N GLU A 402 -13.28 22.50 9.78
CA GLU A 402 -12.40 21.36 9.48
C GLU A 402 -11.30 21.17 10.55
N MET A 403 -10.67 22.25 11.01
CA MET A 403 -9.64 22.18 12.05
C MET A 403 -10.19 21.75 13.41
N GLU A 404 -11.40 22.19 13.76
CA GLU A 404 -12.08 21.70 14.96
C GLU A 404 -12.34 20.18 14.88
N ALA A 405 -12.77 19.67 13.72
CA ALA A 405 -12.94 18.23 13.52
C ALA A 405 -11.62 17.46 13.69
N VAL A 406 -10.53 17.96 13.09
CA VAL A 406 -9.17 17.39 13.25
C VAL A 406 -8.77 17.31 14.72
N LEU A 407 -8.91 18.41 15.47
CA LEU A 407 -8.53 18.47 16.87
C LEU A 407 -9.37 17.54 17.75
N ARG A 408 -10.67 17.41 17.47
CA ARG A 408 -11.56 16.46 18.14
C ARG A 408 -11.12 15.02 17.89
N ILE A 409 -10.82 14.65 16.64
CA ILE A 409 -10.36 13.31 16.28
C ILE A 409 -9.00 13.01 16.95
N ILE A 410 -8.05 13.95 16.91
CA ILE A 410 -6.75 13.81 17.60
C ILE A 410 -6.95 13.59 19.10
N GLY A 411 -7.79 14.41 19.74
CA GLY A 411 -8.11 14.28 21.16
C GLY A 411 -8.69 12.92 21.50
N SER A 412 -9.68 12.47 20.72
CA SER A 412 -10.35 11.18 20.90
C SER A 412 -9.38 10.00 20.74
N ILE A 413 -8.60 9.96 19.65
CA ILE A 413 -7.61 8.90 19.43
C ILE A 413 -6.52 8.91 20.50
N SER A 414 -6.10 10.09 20.95
CA SER A 414 -5.12 10.20 22.04
C SER A 414 -5.66 9.63 23.35
N GLN A 415 -6.95 9.86 23.65
CA GLN A 415 -7.61 9.25 24.82
C GLN A 415 -7.63 7.73 24.71
N GLN A 416 -7.96 7.17 23.53
CA GLN A 416 -7.93 5.72 23.30
C GLN A 416 -6.51 5.14 23.49
N VAL A 417 -5.48 5.82 22.99
CA VAL A 417 -4.08 5.41 23.18
C VAL A 417 -3.67 5.45 24.66
N ILE A 418 -4.14 6.44 25.43
CA ILE A 418 -3.88 6.53 26.87
C ILE A 418 -4.61 5.42 27.63
N ALA A 419 -5.87 5.12 27.26
CA ALA A 419 -6.70 4.13 27.94
C ALA A 419 -6.27 2.68 27.66
N LEU A 420 -6.00 2.36 26.39
CA LEU A 420 -5.75 0.98 25.94
C LEU A 420 -4.24 0.67 25.82
N GLY A 421 -3.40 1.70 25.75
CA GLY A 421 -2.02 1.59 25.31
C GLY A 421 -1.88 1.62 23.78
N TYR A 422 -0.75 2.13 23.29
CA TYR A 422 -0.52 2.34 21.85
C TYR A 422 -0.72 1.06 21.00
N THR A 423 -0.15 -0.07 21.43
CA THR A 423 -0.22 -1.32 20.66
C THR A 423 -1.64 -1.86 20.55
N ASN A 424 -2.44 -1.80 21.62
CA ASN A 424 -3.82 -2.29 21.60
C ASN A 424 -4.73 -1.35 20.80
N ALA A 425 -4.58 -0.03 20.95
CA ALA A 425 -5.31 0.94 20.15
C ALA A 425 -4.98 0.80 18.65
N LYS A 426 -3.70 0.59 18.32
CA LYS A 426 -3.28 0.30 16.96
C LYS A 426 -3.86 -1.04 16.47
N ARG A 427 -3.85 -2.09 17.29
CA ARG A 427 -4.43 -3.40 16.94
C ARG A 427 -5.92 -3.28 16.60
N GLY A 428 -6.68 -2.52 17.37
CA GLY A 428 -8.09 -2.23 17.07
C GLY A 428 -8.27 -1.55 15.71
N LEU A 429 -7.45 -0.55 15.40
CA LEU A 429 -7.49 0.11 14.09
C LEU A 429 -7.13 -0.82 12.92
N VAL A 430 -6.09 -1.66 13.06
CA VAL A 430 -5.46 -2.33 11.91
C VAL A 430 -5.85 -3.78 11.70
N THR A 431 -6.35 -4.51 12.71
CA THR A 431 -6.66 -5.95 12.56
C THR A 431 -7.76 -6.21 11.54
N GLY A 432 -8.54 -5.17 11.23
CA GLY A 432 -9.71 -5.24 10.38
C GLY A 432 -10.94 -5.68 11.16
N GLN A 433 -12.10 -5.26 10.68
CA GLN A 433 -13.39 -5.68 11.20
C GLN A 433 -14.28 -6.12 10.04
N TYR A 434 -15.28 -6.93 10.36
CA TYR A 434 -16.12 -7.59 9.37
C TYR A 434 -17.61 -7.44 9.69
N HIS A 435 -17.96 -6.48 10.55
CA HIS A 435 -19.29 -6.30 11.12
C HIS A 435 -19.92 -4.96 10.74
N ARG A 436 -19.10 -3.94 10.40
CA ARG A 436 -19.52 -2.60 10.00
C ARG A 436 -18.98 -2.24 8.62
N PRO A 437 -19.74 -2.40 7.53
CA PRO A 437 -19.27 -2.06 6.18
C PRO A 437 -18.79 -0.61 6.01
N SER A 438 -19.36 0.33 6.78
CA SER A 438 -18.95 1.74 6.78
C SER A 438 -17.73 2.06 7.66
N GLY A 439 -17.21 1.07 8.40
CA GLY A 439 -16.11 1.25 9.34
C GLY A 439 -14.75 1.25 8.66
N LEU A 440 -13.76 1.86 9.32
CA LEU A 440 -12.36 1.69 8.96
C LEU A 440 -11.90 0.23 8.97
N SER A 441 -10.99 -0.10 8.06
CA SER A 441 -10.41 -1.44 7.87
C SER A 441 -11.46 -2.55 7.76
N TYR A 442 -12.61 -2.24 7.14
CA TYR A 442 -13.60 -3.24 6.80
C TYR A 442 -13.01 -4.23 5.79
N GLY A 443 -12.91 -5.51 6.11
CA GLY A 443 -12.28 -6.49 5.21
C GLY A 443 -13.23 -7.10 4.18
N GLY A 444 -14.44 -6.57 4.02
CA GLY A 444 -15.43 -7.09 3.08
C GLY A 444 -16.23 -8.25 3.65
N GLY A 445 -17.21 -8.72 2.89
CA GLY A 445 -18.11 -9.79 3.30
C GLY A 445 -17.70 -11.16 2.80
N ALA A 446 -16.42 -11.54 2.90
CA ALA A 446 -15.80 -12.70 2.22
C ALA A 446 -16.38 -14.08 2.62
N HIS A 447 -17.67 -14.31 2.38
CA HIS A 447 -18.33 -15.59 2.57
C HIS A 447 -18.04 -16.49 1.36
N ASN A 448 -17.23 -17.51 1.62
CA ASN A 448 -17.02 -18.79 0.94
C ASN A 448 -17.53 -18.98 -0.51
N SER A 449 -16.67 -19.60 -1.34
CA SER A 449 -16.89 -19.97 -2.75
C SER A 449 -17.24 -18.78 -3.69
N ASN A 450 -16.20 -18.12 -4.22
CA ASN A 450 -16.24 -17.13 -5.31
C ASN A 450 -16.62 -15.67 -4.97
N ARG A 451 -16.26 -15.12 -3.80
CA ARG A 451 -16.61 -13.72 -3.47
C ARG A 451 -15.52 -12.85 -2.80
N TRP A 452 -14.25 -12.99 -3.20
CA TRP A 452 -13.31 -11.88 -2.98
C TRP A 452 -13.75 -10.66 -3.79
N GLU A 453 -13.20 -9.49 -3.49
CA GLU A 453 -13.35 -8.33 -4.38
C GLU A 453 -12.76 -8.68 -5.77
N ASN A 454 -13.37 -8.15 -6.83
CA ASN A 454 -12.93 -8.39 -8.22
C ASN A 454 -11.44 -8.14 -8.41
N SER A 455 -10.91 -7.18 -7.67
CA SER A 455 -9.48 -6.85 -7.65
C SER A 455 -8.60 -8.05 -7.26
N ILE A 456 -9.00 -8.83 -6.26
CA ILE A 456 -8.26 -10.02 -5.81
C ILE A 456 -8.35 -11.14 -6.85
N PHE A 457 -9.52 -11.33 -7.47
CA PHE A 457 -9.67 -12.31 -8.54
C PHE A 457 -8.81 -11.98 -9.76
N ALA A 458 -8.74 -10.71 -10.14
CA ALA A 458 -7.85 -10.23 -11.19
C ALA A 458 -6.37 -10.47 -10.85
N VAL A 459 -5.94 -10.18 -9.62
CA VAL A 459 -4.57 -10.47 -9.15
C VAL A 459 -4.27 -11.97 -9.21
N ARG A 460 -5.16 -12.83 -8.70
CA ARG A 460 -4.99 -14.28 -8.77
C ARG A 460 -4.90 -14.75 -10.22
N HIS A 461 -5.75 -14.23 -11.11
CA HIS A 461 -5.70 -14.57 -12.52
C HIS A 461 -4.40 -14.10 -13.19
N ALA A 462 -3.88 -12.92 -12.86
CA ALA A 462 -2.59 -12.46 -13.37
C ALA A 462 -1.43 -13.38 -12.92
N ILE A 463 -1.45 -13.82 -11.67
CA ILE A 463 -0.44 -14.74 -11.13
C ILE A 463 -0.51 -16.10 -11.83
N MET A 464 -1.70 -16.69 -11.92
CA MET A 464 -1.86 -18.07 -12.39
C MET A 464 -1.88 -18.20 -13.92
N GLU A 465 -2.58 -17.31 -14.62
CA GLU A 465 -2.81 -17.43 -16.07
C GLU A 465 -1.83 -16.59 -16.88
N LEU A 466 -1.52 -15.36 -16.47
CA LEU A 466 -0.55 -14.53 -17.20
C LEU A 466 0.88 -14.98 -16.90
N ALA A 467 1.29 -15.02 -15.64
CA ALA A 467 2.66 -15.40 -15.27
C ALA A 467 2.91 -16.91 -15.32
N GLY A 468 1.84 -17.71 -15.20
CA GLY A 468 1.93 -19.17 -15.14
C GLY A 468 2.40 -19.69 -13.79
N TYR A 469 2.36 -18.88 -12.72
CA TYR A 469 2.77 -19.31 -11.38
C TYR A 469 1.70 -20.21 -10.76
N ARG A 470 1.83 -21.52 -10.98
CA ARG A 470 0.90 -22.52 -10.45
C ARG A 470 1.43 -23.08 -9.13
N PHE A 471 0.97 -22.49 -8.04
CA PHE A 471 1.39 -22.95 -6.71
C PHE A 471 0.73 -24.27 -6.28
N ASP A 472 -0.38 -24.66 -6.92
CA ASP A 472 -1.21 -25.82 -6.58
C ASP A 472 -0.70 -27.16 -7.16
N SER A 473 0.22 -27.13 -8.13
CA SER A 473 0.72 -28.34 -8.80
C SER A 473 1.74 -29.08 -7.94
N PRO A 474 1.72 -30.42 -7.82
CA PRO A 474 2.80 -31.17 -7.17
C PRO A 474 4.17 -30.79 -7.75
N ALA A 475 5.24 -30.85 -6.95
CA ALA A 475 6.60 -30.45 -7.38
C ALA A 475 7.23 -31.31 -8.48
N ASP A 476 6.52 -32.32 -8.96
CA ASP A 476 7.03 -33.40 -9.79
C ASP A 476 6.63 -33.30 -11.28
N SER A 477 6.10 -32.15 -11.76
CA SER A 477 5.90 -31.96 -13.21
C SER A 477 7.15 -31.38 -13.86
N ASP A 478 7.82 -32.20 -14.68
CA ASP A 478 9.12 -31.96 -15.33
C ASP A 478 9.26 -30.67 -16.18
N ASP A 479 8.17 -29.94 -16.49
CA ASP A 479 8.23 -28.74 -17.35
C ASP A 479 8.47 -27.41 -16.59
N ASP A 480 8.34 -27.39 -15.26
CA ASP A 480 8.66 -26.23 -14.40
C ASP A 480 8.86 -26.75 -12.96
N CYS A 481 10.05 -27.25 -12.59
CA CYS A 481 10.42 -27.40 -11.16
C CYS A 481 10.28 -26.00 -10.54
N GLY A 482 9.09 -25.71 -10.00
CA GLY A 482 8.54 -24.37 -9.80
C GLY A 482 9.50 -23.46 -9.06
N ARG A 483 10.12 -22.55 -9.82
CA ARG A 483 11.12 -21.63 -9.30
C ARG A 483 10.54 -20.81 -8.15
N PRO A 484 11.30 -20.55 -7.07
CA PRO A 484 10.79 -19.76 -5.97
C PRO A 484 10.36 -18.36 -6.45
N VAL A 485 9.25 -17.87 -5.89
CA VAL A 485 8.68 -16.57 -6.19
C VAL A 485 8.84 -15.66 -4.97
N VAL A 486 9.35 -14.45 -5.17
CA VAL A 486 9.28 -13.38 -4.17
C VAL A 486 8.18 -12.40 -4.59
N TRP A 487 7.18 -12.22 -3.74
CA TRP A 487 6.13 -11.23 -3.95
C TRP A 487 6.36 -10.01 -3.07
N VAL A 488 6.80 -8.90 -3.69
CA VAL A 488 6.91 -7.60 -3.04
C VAL A 488 5.61 -6.81 -3.22
N ASP A 489 4.92 -6.53 -2.11
CA ASP A 489 3.78 -5.62 -2.08
C ASP A 489 4.19 -4.30 -1.43
N VAL A 490 4.09 -3.19 -2.17
CA VAL A 490 4.59 -1.88 -1.71
C VAL A 490 3.51 -1.11 -1.00
N HIS A 491 3.81 -0.72 0.25
CA HIS A 491 2.94 0.05 1.13
C HIS A 491 3.63 1.30 1.65
N THR A 492 2.84 2.23 2.15
CA THR A 492 3.30 3.46 2.79
C THR A 492 2.45 3.71 4.04
N GLY A 493 2.97 4.43 5.03
CA GLY A 493 2.18 4.80 6.20
C GLY A 493 2.81 4.45 7.54
N LEU A 494 3.75 3.50 7.57
CA LEU A 494 4.34 3.03 8.82
C LEU A 494 5.87 3.15 8.84
N GLY A 495 6.39 3.46 10.02
CA GLY A 495 7.84 3.55 10.26
C GLY A 495 8.42 4.94 10.02
N ARG A 496 9.74 5.01 9.89
CA ARG A 496 10.50 6.28 9.87
C ARG A 496 10.39 6.94 8.50
N TYR A 497 10.13 8.25 8.47
CA TYR A 497 9.98 9.05 7.26
C TYR A 497 11.05 8.76 6.19
N GLY A 498 10.63 8.24 5.04
CA GLY A 498 11.46 7.94 3.88
C GLY A 498 12.38 6.73 4.03
N ARG A 499 12.18 5.88 5.05
CA ARG A 499 12.83 4.56 5.19
C ARG A 499 11.76 3.48 5.09
N TYR A 500 12.13 2.32 4.55
CA TYR A 500 11.25 1.16 4.54
C TYR A 500 11.62 0.15 5.64
N SER A 501 10.64 -0.64 6.04
CA SER A 501 10.79 -1.88 6.79
C SER A 501 10.21 -3.02 5.95
N LEU A 502 10.84 -4.19 5.99
CA LEU A 502 10.30 -5.38 5.36
C LEU A 502 9.49 -6.17 6.39
N LEU A 503 8.22 -6.42 6.08
CA LEU A 503 7.33 -7.21 6.90
C LEU A 503 7.05 -8.54 6.19
N THR A 504 7.25 -9.64 6.91
CA THR A 504 6.96 -11.00 6.43
C THR A 504 6.19 -11.73 7.51
N LYS A 505 5.05 -12.34 7.18
CA LYS A 505 4.24 -13.08 8.16
C LYS A 505 4.89 -14.41 8.57
N ASN A 506 5.72 -14.99 7.69
CA ASN A 506 6.36 -16.30 7.89
C ASN A 506 7.48 -16.32 8.96
N GLY A 507 7.77 -15.20 9.63
CA GLY A 507 8.84 -15.11 10.64
C GLY A 507 8.38 -15.31 12.09
N ASP A 508 7.18 -14.82 12.44
CA ASP A 508 6.81 -14.60 13.85
C ASP A 508 5.65 -15.49 14.37
N GLU A 509 4.88 -16.15 13.49
CA GLU A 509 3.82 -17.11 13.88
C GLU A 509 4.25 -18.60 13.80
N LEU A 510 5.56 -18.87 13.78
CA LEU A 510 6.09 -20.19 14.17
C LEU A 510 6.04 -20.42 15.69
N GLY A 511 5.41 -19.51 16.44
CA GLY A 511 4.99 -19.72 17.83
C GLY A 511 3.78 -20.66 17.99
N GLY A 512 3.16 -21.09 16.89
CA GLY A 512 2.12 -22.12 16.84
C GLY A 512 2.51 -23.33 16.01
N GLY A 513 3.80 -23.66 15.91
CA GLY A 513 4.23 -24.86 15.18
C GLY A 513 5.62 -24.87 14.55
N GLY A 514 6.65 -24.24 15.14
CA GLY A 514 8.06 -24.71 15.11
C GLY A 514 8.76 -25.05 13.78
N ARG A 515 8.24 -24.71 12.60
CA ARG A 515 8.84 -25.07 11.31
C ARG A 515 9.78 -23.97 10.81
N GLN A 516 11.09 -24.20 10.84
CA GLN A 516 12.07 -23.22 10.37
C GLN A 516 11.78 -22.76 8.92
N PRO A 517 12.08 -21.49 8.56
CA PRO A 517 11.95 -21.01 7.19
C PRO A 517 12.76 -21.88 6.23
N HIS A 518 12.20 -22.15 5.06
CA HIS A 518 12.87 -22.95 4.05
C HIS A 518 14.24 -22.37 3.69
N ALA A 519 15.23 -23.22 3.37
CA ALA A 519 16.63 -22.82 3.23
C ALA A 519 16.86 -21.65 2.26
N TRP A 520 16.14 -21.60 1.14
CA TRP A 520 16.24 -20.49 0.18
C TRP A 520 15.69 -19.17 0.71
N MET A 521 14.62 -19.21 1.51
CA MET A 521 14.09 -18.02 2.16
C MET A 521 15.09 -17.49 3.19
N SER A 522 15.66 -18.38 4.00
CA SER A 522 16.70 -18.02 4.97
C SER A 522 17.93 -17.38 4.30
N GLU A 523 18.36 -17.92 3.15
CA GLU A 523 19.46 -17.38 2.36
C GLU A 523 19.12 -16.00 1.77
N PHE A 524 17.92 -15.86 1.21
CA PHE A 524 17.41 -14.61 0.66
C PHE A 524 17.34 -13.52 1.73
N MET A 525 16.80 -13.84 2.90
CA MET A 525 16.72 -12.92 4.03
C MET A 525 18.11 -12.49 4.52
N SER A 526 19.07 -13.42 4.55
CA SER A 526 20.46 -13.07 4.85
C SER A 526 21.07 -12.13 3.80
N LEU A 527 20.75 -12.30 2.52
CA LEU A 527 21.17 -11.38 1.47
C LEU A 527 20.59 -9.97 1.68
N LEU A 528 19.31 -9.87 2.02
CA LEU A 528 18.66 -8.59 2.30
C LEU A 528 19.32 -7.89 3.51
N GLU A 529 19.58 -8.63 4.59
CA GLU A 529 20.27 -8.11 5.79
C GLU A 529 21.69 -7.63 5.46
N ARG A 530 22.47 -8.40 4.69
CA ARG A 530 23.82 -8.00 4.25
C ARG A 530 23.82 -6.74 3.39
N ASN A 531 22.79 -6.55 2.57
CA ASN A 531 22.62 -5.34 1.75
C ASN A 531 22.11 -4.13 2.56
N GLY A 532 21.99 -4.26 3.89
CA GLY A 532 21.50 -3.19 4.76
C GLY A 532 20.03 -2.86 4.53
N MET A 533 19.28 -3.76 3.89
CA MET A 533 17.84 -3.62 3.72
C MET A 533 17.21 -3.90 5.08
N GLY A 534 16.33 -2.99 5.52
CA GLY A 534 15.76 -3.02 6.86
C GLY A 534 14.85 -4.22 7.07
N TYR A 535 15.44 -5.37 7.33
CA TYR A 535 14.74 -6.55 7.81
C TYR A 535 14.53 -6.37 9.32
N GLY A 536 13.27 -6.20 9.71
CA GLY A 536 12.93 -6.14 11.13
C GLY A 536 13.18 -7.50 11.76
N ARG A 537 14.35 -7.70 12.37
CA ARG A 537 14.51 -8.77 13.37
C ARG A 537 13.44 -8.51 14.43
N SER A 538 12.57 -9.49 14.67
CA SER A 538 11.59 -9.46 15.76
C SER A 538 12.35 -9.14 17.06
N GLY A 539 12.29 -7.88 17.49
CA GLY A 539 13.26 -7.26 18.38
C GLY A 539 13.40 -5.74 18.18
N ASP A 540 13.22 -5.22 16.95
CA ASP A 540 13.01 -3.79 16.66
C ASP A 540 11.49 -3.50 16.52
N THR A 541 10.75 -3.82 17.58
CA THR A 541 9.30 -4.08 17.66
C THR A 541 8.38 -2.85 17.56
N GLY A 542 8.66 -1.87 16.71
CA GLY A 542 7.82 -0.66 16.59
C GLY A 542 6.80 -0.66 15.44
N VAL A 543 7.20 -1.15 14.26
CA VAL A 543 6.42 -0.93 13.02
C VAL A 543 5.32 -1.98 12.85
N SER A 544 5.63 -3.26 13.08
CA SER A 544 4.67 -4.37 13.01
C SER A 544 3.79 -4.51 14.25
N SER A 545 4.13 -3.87 15.38
CA SER A 545 3.37 -4.01 16.63
C SER A 545 1.89 -3.67 16.41
N GLY A 546 0.98 -4.55 16.80
CA GLY A 546 -0.46 -4.39 16.60
C GLY A 546 -0.99 -5.02 15.31
N TYR A 547 -0.13 -5.45 14.38
CA TYR A 547 -0.53 -6.24 13.20
C TYR A 547 -0.50 -7.76 13.44
N ASP A 548 -0.11 -8.18 14.64
CA ASP A 548 0.05 -9.58 15.05
C ASP A 548 -1.22 -10.43 14.93
N ARG A 549 -2.40 -9.81 14.86
CA ARG A 549 -3.69 -10.50 14.71
C ARG A 549 -4.36 -10.25 13.37
N THR A 550 -3.70 -9.52 12.48
CA THR A 550 -4.23 -9.16 11.17
C THR A 550 -4.23 -10.36 10.23
N MET A 551 -5.34 -10.54 9.53
CA MET A 551 -5.54 -11.59 8.54
C MET A 551 -5.99 -10.99 7.21
N GLY A 552 -5.93 -11.78 6.14
CA GLY A 552 -6.47 -11.37 4.84
C GLY A 552 -5.51 -10.59 3.96
N PHE A 553 -4.20 -10.65 4.24
CA PHE A 553 -3.19 -9.98 3.43
C PHE A 553 -3.16 -10.56 2.01
N ILE A 554 -2.95 -9.70 1.01
CA ILE A 554 -2.97 -10.13 -0.39
C ILE A 554 -1.82 -11.06 -0.75
N ASN A 555 -0.66 -10.88 -0.12
CA ASN A 555 0.55 -11.66 -0.35
C ASN A 555 0.77 -12.77 0.71
N ASP A 556 -0.29 -13.20 1.40
CA ASP A 556 -0.26 -14.27 2.39
C ASP A 556 -0.35 -15.68 1.74
N GLU A 557 -0.33 -16.73 2.57
CA GLU A 557 -0.26 -18.14 2.14
C GLU A 557 -1.34 -18.57 1.14
N ILE A 558 -2.51 -17.92 1.10
CA ILE A 558 -3.60 -18.26 0.18
C ILE A 558 -3.24 -17.97 -1.29
N LEU A 559 -2.58 -16.84 -1.56
CA LEU A 559 -2.16 -16.46 -2.92
C LEU A 559 -0.65 -16.61 -3.13
N CYS A 560 0.12 -16.80 -2.05
CA CYS A 560 1.57 -16.93 -2.02
C CYS A 560 2.00 -18.04 -1.03
N PRO A 561 1.67 -19.32 -1.31
CA PRO A 561 1.96 -20.41 -0.37
C PRO A 561 3.46 -20.73 -0.28
N SER A 562 3.92 -20.89 0.96
CA SER A 562 5.25 -21.41 1.29
C SER A 562 5.36 -22.91 0.95
N PRO A 563 6.54 -23.44 0.56
CA PRO A 563 7.83 -22.75 0.42
C PRO A 563 8.06 -22.18 -0.99
N ARG A 564 7.07 -22.20 -1.89
CA ARG A 564 7.26 -21.77 -3.28
C ARG A 564 7.18 -20.27 -3.47
N CYS A 565 6.41 -19.61 -2.63
CA CYS A 565 6.24 -18.16 -2.67
C CYS A 565 6.57 -17.56 -1.31
N MET A 566 7.22 -16.40 -1.34
CA MET A 566 7.53 -15.60 -0.17
C MET A 566 6.94 -14.21 -0.32
N GLY A 567 5.89 -13.93 0.45
CA GLY A 567 5.30 -12.61 0.55
C GLY A 567 6.15 -11.66 1.39
N VAL A 568 6.46 -10.49 0.83
CA VAL A 568 7.19 -9.41 1.48
C VAL A 568 6.39 -8.13 1.32
N THR A 569 5.95 -7.54 2.42
CA THR A 569 5.38 -6.19 2.42
C THR A 569 6.51 -5.18 2.64
N GLN A 570 6.77 -4.36 1.63
CA GLN A 570 7.75 -3.27 1.71
C GLN A 570 7.03 -2.00 2.17
N GLU A 571 7.17 -1.67 3.44
CA GLU A 571 6.41 -0.62 4.11
C GLU A 571 7.25 0.63 4.32
N PHE A 572 6.91 1.74 3.66
CA PHE A 572 7.66 3.01 3.73
C PHE A 572 7.05 4.00 4.71
N GLY A 573 7.89 4.53 5.61
CA GLY A 573 7.47 5.52 6.58
C GLY A 573 7.11 6.87 5.96
N THR A 574 5.97 7.40 6.40
CA THR A 574 5.46 8.72 6.01
C THR A 574 5.28 9.57 7.26
N ARG A 575 4.05 9.85 7.69
CA ARG A 575 3.74 10.64 8.89
C ARG A 575 3.78 9.78 10.15
N PRO A 576 3.87 10.40 11.35
CA PRO A 576 3.68 9.67 12.60
C PRO A 576 2.32 8.95 12.64
N GLY A 577 2.26 7.77 13.28
CA GLY A 577 1.09 6.88 13.20
C GLY A 577 -0.25 7.51 13.61
N ILE A 578 -0.27 8.42 14.59
CA ILE A 578 -1.49 9.17 14.96
C ILE A 578 -1.96 10.06 13.80
N GLY A 579 -1.03 10.72 13.10
CA GLY A 579 -1.36 11.55 11.94
C GLY A 579 -1.92 10.73 10.77
N VAL A 580 -1.40 9.50 10.58
CA VAL A 580 -1.94 8.54 9.60
C VAL A 580 -3.34 8.07 10.00
N ALA A 581 -3.55 7.72 11.28
CA ALA A 581 -4.85 7.30 11.79
C ALA A 581 -5.91 8.41 11.63
N VAL A 582 -5.58 9.66 11.99
CA VAL A 582 -6.48 10.82 11.81
C VAL A 582 -6.86 10.99 10.34
N ALA A 583 -5.90 10.84 9.42
CA ALA A 583 -6.17 10.97 8.00
C ALA A 583 -7.14 9.89 7.48
N LEU A 584 -6.97 8.65 7.94
CA LEU A 584 -7.89 7.55 7.63
C LEU A 584 -9.31 7.83 8.14
N ILE A 585 -9.44 8.28 9.39
CA ILE A 585 -10.72 8.58 10.02
C ILE A 585 -11.45 9.69 9.27
N MET A 586 -10.74 10.77 8.94
CA MET A 586 -11.34 11.91 8.23
C MET A 586 -11.81 11.53 6.84
N GLU A 587 -11.01 10.76 6.09
CA GLU A 587 -11.42 10.31 4.76
C GLU A 587 -12.63 9.38 4.82
N ASN A 588 -12.63 8.39 5.72
CA ASN A 588 -13.77 7.48 5.89
C ASN A 588 -15.04 8.23 6.32
N MET A 589 -14.93 9.17 7.27
CA MET A 589 -16.03 10.04 7.68
C MET A 589 -16.56 10.87 6.50
N GLY A 590 -15.68 11.47 5.69
CA GLY A 590 -16.06 12.25 4.52
C GLY A 590 -16.68 11.42 3.39
N HIS A 591 -16.29 10.14 3.28
CA HIS A 591 -16.87 9.23 2.30
C HIS A 591 -18.31 8.86 2.62
N HIS A 592 -18.60 8.58 3.90
CA HIS A 592 -19.91 8.11 4.38
C HIS A 592 -20.86 9.22 4.83
N SER A 593 -20.40 10.47 4.92
CA SER A 593 -21.26 11.62 5.22
C SER A 593 -21.59 12.41 3.95
N SER A 594 -22.72 13.11 3.95
CA SER A 594 -23.09 14.09 2.93
C SER A 594 -22.35 15.43 3.09
N ALA A 595 -21.31 15.47 3.93
CA ALA A 595 -20.65 16.70 4.34
C ALA A 595 -19.83 17.35 3.22
N SER A 596 -19.88 18.67 3.17
CA SER A 596 -18.89 19.48 2.45
C SER A 596 -17.48 19.15 2.99
N GLY A 597 -16.52 18.86 2.11
CA GLY A 597 -15.13 18.56 2.51
C GLY A 597 -14.62 17.15 2.15
N ARG A 598 -15.43 16.27 1.54
CA ARG A 598 -14.98 14.93 1.07
C ARG A 598 -13.68 14.98 0.28
N ARG A 599 -13.53 15.99 -0.60
CA ARG A 599 -12.30 16.19 -1.40
C ARG A 599 -11.11 16.60 -0.53
N SER A 600 -11.30 17.56 0.40
CA SER A 600 -10.26 18.01 1.33
C SER A 600 -9.72 16.86 2.19
N TYR A 601 -10.60 15.97 2.67
CA TYR A 601 -10.20 14.84 3.50
C TYR A 601 -9.46 13.76 2.70
N ALA A 602 -9.90 13.49 1.46
CA ALA A 602 -9.20 12.59 0.56
C ALA A 602 -7.80 13.13 0.17
N ASP A 603 -7.67 14.44 -0.05
CA ASP A 603 -6.37 15.08 -0.28
C ASP A 603 -5.46 15.01 0.96
N TYR A 604 -6.03 15.18 2.16
CA TYR A 604 -5.30 15.00 3.42
C TYR A 604 -4.80 13.57 3.60
N LEU A 605 -5.61 12.56 3.23
CA LEU A 605 -5.19 11.17 3.20
C LEU A 605 -4.03 10.97 2.22
N THR A 606 -4.13 11.52 1.01
CA THR A 606 -3.04 11.49 0.04
C THR A 606 -1.76 12.08 0.59
N TRP A 607 -1.79 13.21 1.30
CA TRP A 607 -0.56 13.76 1.90
C TRP A 607 -0.03 12.98 3.10
N ALA A 608 -0.86 12.15 3.73
CA ALA A 608 -0.43 11.28 4.81
C ALA A 608 0.31 10.04 4.29
N PHE A 609 -0.10 9.49 3.16
CA PHE A 609 0.46 8.27 2.57
C PHE A 609 1.43 8.53 1.41
N TYR A 610 1.29 9.67 0.74
CA TYR A 610 2.08 10.08 -0.40
C TYR A 610 2.63 11.52 -0.22
N PRO A 611 3.64 11.71 0.66
CA PRO A 611 4.29 13.00 0.85
C PRO A 611 4.88 13.56 -0.45
N GLN A 612 4.65 14.85 -0.72
CA GLN A 612 5.09 15.50 -1.96
C GLN A 612 6.54 15.99 -1.90
N ARG A 613 7.13 16.05 -0.69
CA ARG A 613 8.54 16.45 -0.51
C ARG A 613 9.50 15.58 -1.33
N ASN A 614 10.30 16.23 -2.16
CA ASN A 614 11.33 15.57 -2.99
C ASN A 614 12.29 14.69 -2.18
N SER A 615 12.61 15.08 -0.93
CA SER A 615 13.50 14.28 -0.06
C SER A 615 12.92 12.91 0.32
N TRP A 616 11.60 12.81 0.44
CA TRP A 616 10.93 11.52 0.69
C TRP A 616 10.90 10.71 -0.57
N ARG A 617 10.37 11.31 -1.66
CA ARG A 617 10.30 10.72 -3.00
C ARG A 617 11.63 10.11 -3.44
N ARG A 618 12.73 10.85 -3.32
CA ARG A 618 14.09 10.35 -3.56
C ARG A 618 14.36 9.04 -2.85
N LYS A 619 14.22 9.05 -1.52
CA LYS A 619 14.64 7.96 -0.65
C LYS A 619 13.77 6.73 -0.87
N THR A 620 12.46 6.92 -1.04
CA THR A 620 11.51 5.84 -1.22
C THR A 620 11.61 5.21 -2.60
N LEU A 621 11.73 6.01 -3.67
CA LEU A 621 11.95 5.48 -5.03
C LEU A 621 13.25 4.67 -5.11
N ARG A 622 14.33 5.19 -4.53
CA ARG A 622 15.61 4.48 -4.44
C ARG A 622 15.47 3.16 -3.69
N GLY A 623 14.85 3.18 -2.51
CA GLY A 623 14.67 1.96 -1.70
C GLY A 623 13.78 0.90 -2.37
N GLY A 624 12.77 1.32 -3.14
CA GLY A 624 11.92 0.39 -3.89
C GLY A 624 12.68 -0.31 -5.02
N ILE A 625 13.48 0.45 -5.78
CA ILE A 625 14.32 -0.11 -6.85
C ILE A 625 15.44 -0.99 -6.31
N GLU A 626 16.09 -0.58 -5.22
CA GLU A 626 17.14 -1.39 -4.57
C GLU A 626 16.63 -2.79 -4.21
N MET A 627 15.39 -2.92 -3.72
CA MET A 627 14.77 -4.22 -3.42
C MET A 627 14.58 -5.07 -4.67
N LEU A 628 14.03 -4.51 -5.75
CA LEU A 628 13.86 -5.23 -7.01
C LEU A 628 15.20 -5.69 -7.58
N HIS A 629 16.22 -4.83 -7.57
CA HIS A 629 17.56 -5.19 -8.01
C HIS A 629 18.19 -6.27 -7.13
N ALA A 630 17.97 -6.24 -5.81
CA ALA A 630 18.48 -7.27 -4.91
C ALA A 630 17.87 -8.64 -5.20
N ILE A 631 16.55 -8.71 -5.43
CA ILE A 631 15.88 -9.96 -5.80
C ILE A 631 16.40 -10.48 -7.14
N LEU A 632 16.58 -9.58 -8.12
CA LEU A 632 17.15 -9.97 -9.41
C LEU A 632 18.65 -10.30 -9.34
N ASN A 633 19.34 -10.02 -8.25
CA ASN A 633 20.75 -10.39 -8.08
C ASN A 633 20.95 -11.60 -7.15
N PHE A 634 19.89 -12.02 -6.45
CA PHE A 634 19.80 -13.34 -5.84
C PHE A 634 19.86 -14.39 -6.96
#